data_AF-A0A3Q9FU89-F1
#
_entry.id   AF-A0A3Q9FU89-F1
#
_cell.length_a   1.000
_cell.length_b   1.000
_cell.length_c   1.000
_cell.angle_alpha   90.00
_cell.angle_beta   90.00
_cell.angle_gamma   90.00
#
_symmetry.space_group_name_H-M   'P 1'
#
loop_
_entity.id
_entity.type
_entity.pdbx_description
1 polymer ?
#
loop_
_entity_poly.entity_id
_entity_poly.type
_entity_poly.pdbx_seq_one_letter_code
_entity_poly.pdbx_strand_id
1 'polypeptide(L)'
;MPPGREPHPPRTEIRGDDALRIDPKLKDADKIRAALVDGFEVELELEPADLAAIDIAAPMLARAASLDDLVRREGQMVPGGNRAGMFVLHPGITEARQLRQAAGALLAKVRGEGDGPERGHNSRSAAGARWAGRR
;
A
#
# COMPACT_ATOMS: atom_id res chain seq x y z
N MET A 1 -42.15 -29.63 12.41
CA MET A 1 -40.85 -29.51 11.71
C MET A 1 -40.71 -28.08 11.21
N PRO A 2 -39.70 -27.31 11.61
CA PRO A 2 -39.49 -25.97 11.06
C PRO A 2 -38.82 -26.06 9.68
N PRO A 3 -39.17 -25.16 8.72
CA PRO A 3 -38.61 -25.17 7.38
C PRO A 3 -37.12 -24.78 7.40
N GLY A 4 -36.35 -25.45 6.53
CA GLY A 4 -34.90 -25.34 6.42
C GLY A 4 -34.46 -23.91 6.08
N ARG A 5 -33.54 -23.37 6.89
CA ARG A 5 -32.79 -22.17 6.55
C ARG A 5 -31.89 -22.48 5.37
N GLU A 6 -32.07 -21.77 4.27
CA GLU A 6 -31.12 -21.74 3.16
C GLU A 6 -29.72 -21.36 3.69
N PRO A 7 -28.64 -21.99 3.19
CA PRO A 7 -27.30 -21.59 3.54
C PRO A 7 -27.04 -20.20 2.98
N HIS A 8 -26.84 -19.23 3.88
CA HIS A 8 -26.27 -17.94 3.52
C HIS A 8 -24.97 -18.18 2.73
N PRO A 9 -24.74 -17.51 1.57
CA PRO A 9 -23.43 -17.51 0.96
C PRO A 9 -22.41 -16.96 1.97
N PRO A 10 -21.17 -17.47 1.99
CA PRO A 10 -20.15 -16.94 2.88
C PRO A 10 -20.04 -15.44 2.60
N ARG A 11 -20.30 -14.61 3.61
CA ARG A 11 -19.85 -13.22 3.62
C ARG A 11 -18.36 -13.31 3.35
N THR A 12 -17.93 -12.92 2.16
CA THR A 12 -16.54 -12.65 1.87
C THR A 12 -16.13 -11.58 2.88
N GLU A 13 -15.51 -12.02 3.97
CA GLU A 13 -14.73 -11.16 4.83
C GLU A 13 -13.58 -10.66 3.97
N ILE A 14 -13.80 -9.54 3.29
CA ILE A 14 -12.72 -8.74 2.75
C ILE A 14 -11.97 -8.27 3.98
N ARG A 15 -10.93 -9.01 4.38
CA ARG A 15 -9.93 -8.52 5.31
C ARG A 15 -9.45 -7.19 4.74
N GLY A 16 -9.50 -6.12 5.53
CA GLY A 16 -9.09 -4.75 5.16
C GLY A 16 -7.63 -4.59 4.73
N ASP A 17 -6.90 -5.70 4.51
CA ASP A 17 -5.54 -5.71 3.96
C ASP A 17 -5.50 -5.97 2.44
N ASP A 18 -6.61 -6.41 1.84
CA ASP A 18 -6.66 -6.84 0.44
C ASP A 18 -6.99 -5.72 -0.58
N ALA A 19 -7.41 -4.54 -0.13
CA ALA A 19 -7.88 -3.46 -1.01
C ALA A 19 -6.78 -2.74 -1.80
N LEU A 20 -5.51 -2.83 -1.37
CA LEU A 20 -4.37 -2.16 -2.01
C LEU A 20 -3.39 -3.16 -2.64
N ARG A 21 -3.89 -4.16 -3.37
CA ARG A 21 -3.06 -5.06 -4.19
C ARG A 21 -2.58 -4.36 -5.46
N ILE A 22 -1.59 -3.48 -5.32
CA ILE A 22 -0.84 -2.94 -6.45
C ILE A 22 0.12 -4.03 -6.94
N ASP A 23 0.13 -4.29 -8.25
CA ASP A 23 1.12 -5.19 -8.84
C ASP A 23 2.53 -4.63 -8.54
N PRO A 24 3.38 -5.36 -7.78
CA PRO A 24 4.70 -4.89 -7.41
C PRO A 24 5.65 -4.74 -8.62
N LYS A 25 5.27 -5.25 -9.80
CA LYS A 25 6.02 -5.12 -11.05
C LYS A 25 5.57 -3.94 -11.90
N LEU A 26 4.51 -3.25 -11.51
CA LEU A 26 4.01 -2.08 -12.23
C LEU A 26 5.03 -0.94 -12.11
N LYS A 27 5.44 -0.37 -13.25
CA LYS A 27 6.45 0.70 -13.34
C LYS A 27 5.87 2.04 -13.79
N ASP A 28 4.59 2.03 -14.10
CA ASP A 28 3.87 3.18 -14.62
C ASP A 28 3.25 3.92 -13.43
N ALA A 29 3.79 5.10 -13.13
CA ALA A 29 3.39 5.89 -11.97
C ALA A 29 1.91 6.28 -12.04
N ASP A 30 1.37 6.58 -13.23
CA ASP A 30 -0.02 6.99 -13.39
C ASP A 30 -0.97 5.83 -13.11
N LYS A 31 -0.60 4.62 -13.54
CA LYS A 31 -1.38 3.41 -13.23
C LYS A 31 -1.31 3.04 -11.75
N ILE A 32 -0.15 3.19 -11.12
CA ILE A 32 0.01 2.98 -9.67
C ILE A 32 -0.84 3.99 -8.91
N ARG A 33 -0.80 5.27 -9.32
CA ARG A 33 -1.61 6.34 -8.74
C ARG A 33 -3.10 6.03 -8.87
N ALA A 34 -3.57 5.66 -10.06
CA ALA A 34 -4.97 5.29 -10.27
C ALA A 34 -5.39 4.13 -9.35
N ALA A 35 -4.57 3.06 -9.28
CA ALA A 35 -4.85 1.95 -8.38
C ALA A 35 -4.85 2.33 -6.89
N LEU A 36 -3.97 3.26 -6.48
CA LEU A 36 -3.96 3.80 -5.12
C LEU A 36 -5.23 4.59 -4.81
N VAL A 37 -5.61 5.51 -5.70
CA VAL A 37 -6.83 6.31 -5.57
C VAL A 37 -8.05 5.41 -5.50
N ASP A 38 -8.21 4.51 -6.47
CA ASP A 38 -9.33 3.56 -6.52
C ASP A 38 -9.39 2.71 -5.23
N GLY A 39 -8.23 2.23 -4.75
CA GLY A 39 -8.15 1.44 -3.51
C GLY A 39 -8.53 2.22 -2.27
N PHE A 40 -8.13 3.49 -2.16
CA PHE A 40 -8.46 4.32 -1.00
C PHE A 40 -9.87 4.90 -1.06
N GLU A 41 -10.38 5.29 -2.22
CA GLU A 41 -11.75 5.83 -2.36
C GLU A 41 -12.83 4.80 -1.97
N VAL A 42 -12.53 3.50 -2.12
CA VAL A 42 -13.42 2.43 -1.64
C VAL A 42 -13.57 2.44 -0.11
N GLU A 43 -12.53 2.86 0.62
CA GLU A 43 -12.46 2.76 2.08
C GLU A 43 -12.58 4.13 2.79
N LEU A 44 -12.20 5.21 2.11
CA LEU A 44 -11.97 6.54 2.68
C LEU A 44 -12.48 7.64 1.73
N GLU A 45 -13.00 8.72 2.30
CA GLU A 45 -13.15 9.98 1.58
C GLU A 45 -11.77 10.65 1.50
N LEU A 46 -11.21 10.77 0.28
CA LEU A 46 -9.88 11.32 0.06
C LEU A 46 -9.89 12.85 0.13
N GLU A 47 -9.04 13.41 1.00
CA GLU A 47 -8.81 14.85 1.05
C GLU A 47 -7.72 15.27 0.05
N PRO A 48 -7.63 16.57 -0.32
CA PRO A 48 -6.58 17.05 -1.22
C PRO A 48 -5.15 16.74 -0.74
N ALA A 49 -4.94 16.69 0.58
CA ALA A 49 -3.66 16.33 1.16
C ALA A 49 -3.31 14.85 0.97
N ASP A 50 -4.32 13.97 0.91
CA ASP A 50 -4.14 12.54 0.70
C ASP A 50 -3.83 12.25 -0.77
N LEU A 51 -4.52 12.94 -1.68
CA LEU A 51 -4.18 12.94 -3.11
C LEU A 51 -2.73 13.39 -3.33
N ALA A 52 -2.27 14.45 -2.65
CA ALA A 52 -0.87 14.87 -2.74
C ALA A 52 0.11 13.81 -2.19
N ALA A 53 -0.25 13.09 -1.14
CA ALA A 53 0.57 11.99 -0.62
C ALA A 53 0.64 10.81 -1.61
N ILE A 54 -0.48 10.48 -2.26
CA ILE A 54 -0.57 9.47 -3.31
C ILE A 54 0.26 9.89 -4.54
N ASP A 55 0.19 11.15 -4.95
CA ASP A 55 0.95 11.73 -6.07
C ASP A 55 2.46 11.61 -5.85
N ILE A 56 2.93 11.66 -4.60
CA ILE A 56 4.34 11.47 -4.24
C ILE A 56 4.70 9.98 -4.11
N ALA A 57 3.82 9.16 -3.53
CA ALA A 57 4.09 7.75 -3.29
C ALA A 57 4.12 6.93 -4.60
N ALA A 58 3.24 7.23 -5.56
CA ALA A 58 3.15 6.50 -6.82
C ALA A 58 4.47 6.46 -7.62
N PRO A 59 5.16 7.59 -7.90
CA PRO A 59 6.44 7.55 -8.60
C PRO A 59 7.55 6.85 -7.80
N MET A 60 7.52 6.88 -6.46
CA MET A 60 8.48 6.13 -5.63
C MET A 60 8.33 4.62 -5.83
N LEU A 61 7.10 4.11 -5.87
CA LEU A 61 6.82 2.69 -6.11
C LEU A 61 7.20 2.28 -7.55
N ALA A 62 6.87 3.10 -8.54
CA ALA A 62 7.25 2.89 -9.94
C ALA A 62 8.78 2.81 -10.12
N ARG A 63 9.52 3.69 -9.42
CA ARG A 63 10.98 3.68 -9.41
C ARG A 63 11.54 2.44 -8.72
N ALA A 64 10.97 2.01 -7.60
CA ALA A 64 11.37 0.78 -6.92
C ALA A 64 11.21 -0.45 -7.83
N ALA A 65 10.09 -0.58 -8.53
CA ALA A 65 9.85 -1.66 -9.49
C ALA A 65 10.85 -1.63 -10.66
N SER A 66 11.25 -0.45 -11.10
CA SER A 66 12.26 -0.28 -12.15
C SER A 66 13.66 -0.72 -11.69
N LEU A 67 14.00 -0.47 -10.42
CA LEU A 67 15.26 -0.90 -9.81
C LEU A 67 15.30 -2.42 -9.59
N ASP A 68 14.20 -3.05 -9.19
CA ASP A 68 14.13 -4.52 -9.10
C ASP A 68 14.40 -5.18 -10.44
N ASP A 69 13.87 -4.58 -11.50
CA ASP A 69 14.05 -5.06 -12.87
C ASP A 69 15.49 -4.86 -13.36
N LEU A 70 16.16 -3.80 -12.93
CA LEU A 70 17.59 -3.60 -13.15
C LEU A 70 18.41 -4.70 -12.45
N VAL A 71 18.16 -4.92 -11.16
CA VAL A 71 18.80 -5.97 -10.36
C VAL A 71 18.57 -7.35 -10.94
N ARG A 72 17.36 -7.63 -11.48
CA ARG A 72 17.06 -8.90 -12.14
C ARG A 72 17.91 -9.11 -13.40
N ARG A 73 18.19 -8.05 -14.16
CA ARG A 73 19.01 -8.12 -15.38
C ARG A 73 20.51 -8.20 -15.08
N GLU A 74 20.98 -7.43 -14.10
CA GLU A 74 22.41 -7.28 -13.82
C GLU A 74 22.93 -8.28 -12.78
N GLY A 75 22.03 -8.90 -12.02
CA GLY A 75 22.35 -9.78 -10.92
C GLY A 75 22.36 -9.06 -9.57
N GLN A 76 22.15 -9.83 -8.51
CA GLN A 76 22.10 -9.29 -7.14
C GLN A 76 23.48 -8.90 -6.59
N MET A 77 24.54 -9.50 -7.14
CA MET A 77 25.93 -9.26 -6.77
C MET A 77 26.65 -8.64 -7.97
N VAL A 78 27.25 -7.47 -7.75
CA VAL A 78 28.02 -6.74 -8.76
C VAL A 78 29.48 -6.62 -8.31
N PRO A 79 30.44 -6.46 -9.24
CA PRO A 79 31.82 -6.20 -8.89
C PRO A 79 31.93 -4.97 -7.96
N GLY A 80 32.56 -5.16 -6.81
CA GLY A 80 32.66 -4.16 -5.75
C GLY A 80 34.03 -3.50 -5.69
N GLY A 81 34.10 -2.22 -6.02
CA GLY A 81 35.28 -1.37 -5.81
C GLY A 81 36.49 -1.70 -6.69
N ASN A 82 37.65 -1.18 -6.30
CA ASN A 82 38.90 -1.21 -7.09
C ASN A 82 39.70 -2.51 -6.97
N ARG A 83 39.20 -3.51 -6.22
CA ARG A 83 39.91 -4.77 -5.97
C ARG A 83 39.26 -5.90 -6.75
N ALA A 84 40.04 -6.51 -7.64
CA ALA A 84 39.60 -7.67 -8.41
C ALA A 84 39.10 -8.80 -7.49
N GLY A 85 37.95 -9.39 -7.81
CA GLY A 85 37.36 -10.52 -7.08
C GLY A 85 36.46 -10.15 -5.91
N MET A 86 36.32 -8.87 -5.55
CA MET A 86 35.32 -8.43 -4.57
C MET A 86 33.97 -8.25 -5.23
N PHE A 87 32.92 -8.82 -4.64
CA PHE A 87 31.53 -8.63 -5.07
C PHE A 87 30.73 -8.01 -3.92
N VAL A 88 29.86 -7.07 -4.25
CA VAL A 88 28.97 -6.39 -3.31
C VAL A 88 27.52 -6.52 -3.77
N LEU A 89 26.60 -6.31 -2.84
CA LEU A 89 25.18 -6.25 -3.14
C LEU A 89 24.90 -5.10 -4.11
N HIS A 90 24.07 -5.34 -5.12
CA HIS A 90 23.66 -4.33 -6.07
C HIS A 90 23.00 -3.14 -5.34
N PRO A 91 23.47 -1.88 -5.52
CA PRO A 91 22.98 -0.73 -4.76
C PRO A 91 21.48 -0.47 -4.95
N GLY A 92 20.96 -0.78 -6.15
CA GLY A 92 19.54 -0.75 -6.47
C GLY A 92 18.63 -1.56 -5.53
N ILE A 93 19.14 -2.59 -4.84
CA ILE A 93 18.37 -3.35 -3.84
C ILE A 93 18.05 -2.46 -2.63
N THR A 94 19.07 -1.77 -2.11
CA THR A 94 18.92 -0.88 -0.95
C THR A 94 18.09 0.35 -1.32
N GLU A 95 18.31 0.92 -2.50
CA GLU A 95 17.53 2.07 -2.99
C GLU A 95 16.05 1.72 -3.18
N ALA A 96 15.74 0.57 -3.81
CA ALA A 96 14.37 0.10 -3.96
C ALA A 96 13.68 -0.14 -2.60
N ARG A 97 14.43 -0.63 -1.60
CA ARG A 97 13.91 -0.79 -0.23
C ARG A 97 13.55 0.55 0.41
N GLN A 98 14.44 1.54 0.32
CA GLN A 98 14.22 2.88 0.87
C GLN A 98 13.01 3.57 0.24
N LEU A 99 12.87 3.47 -1.09
CA LEU A 99 11.72 4.03 -1.81
C LEU A 99 10.40 3.42 -1.36
N ARG A 100 10.34 2.09 -1.18
CA ARG A 100 9.13 1.42 -0.66
C ARG A 100 8.81 1.84 0.78
N GLN A 101 9.83 2.02 1.63
CA GLN A 101 9.63 2.49 3.00
C GLN A 101 9.10 3.92 3.05
N ALA A 102 9.67 4.82 2.23
CA ALA A 102 9.22 6.21 2.14
C ALA A 102 7.79 6.31 1.59
N ALA A 103 7.48 5.56 0.52
CA ALA A 103 6.13 5.46 -0.02
C ALA A 103 5.15 4.89 1.02
N GLY A 104 5.51 3.81 1.71
CA GLY A 104 4.71 3.22 2.77
C GLY A 104 4.39 4.21 3.90
N ALA A 105 5.36 5.04 4.31
CA ALA A 105 5.14 6.07 5.33
C ALA A 105 4.19 7.19 4.88
N LEU A 106 4.14 7.50 3.58
CA LEU A 106 3.16 8.44 3.02
C LEU A 106 1.76 7.83 2.98
N LEU A 107 1.66 6.58 2.52
CA LEU A 107 0.38 5.87 2.42
C LEU A 107 -0.22 5.51 3.78
N ALA A 108 0.61 5.25 4.79
CA ALA A 108 0.17 5.08 6.17
C ALA A 108 -0.55 6.34 6.70
N LYS A 109 -0.04 7.53 6.36
CA LYS A 109 -0.70 8.81 6.72
C LYS A 109 -2.09 8.95 6.08
N VAL A 110 -2.26 8.45 4.84
CA VAL A 110 -3.57 8.42 4.16
C VAL A 110 -4.54 7.52 4.92
N ARG A 111 -4.08 6.38 5.46
CA ARG A 111 -4.87 5.48 6.31
C ARG A 111 -5.16 6.00 7.71
N GLY A 112 -4.56 7.13 8.11
CA GLY A 112 -4.57 7.59 9.49
C GLY A 112 -3.65 6.79 10.43
N GLU A 113 -2.78 5.93 9.88
CA GLU A 113 -1.76 5.18 10.62
C GLU A 113 -0.49 6.05 10.76
N GLY A 114 -0.28 6.68 11.93
CA GLY A 114 0.91 7.48 12.20
C GLY A 114 0.89 8.24 13.53
N ASP A 115 2.07 8.67 13.99
CA ASP A 115 2.33 9.31 15.31
C ASP A 115 1.89 10.80 15.38
N GLY A 116 0.90 11.18 14.58
CA GLY A 116 0.26 12.51 14.59
C GLY A 116 -1.08 12.46 15.33
N PRO A 117 -1.76 13.61 15.57
CA PRO A 117 -3.13 13.59 16.07
C PRO A 117 -3.94 12.68 15.15
N GLU A 118 -4.55 11.62 15.71
CA GLU A 118 -5.34 10.63 14.98
C GLU A 118 -6.22 11.36 13.96
N ARG A 119 -5.87 11.30 12.67
CA ARG A 119 -6.76 11.83 11.64
C ARG A 119 -8.00 10.96 11.71
N GLY A 120 -9.13 11.57 12.07
CA GLY A 120 -10.39 10.92 12.39
C GLY A 120 -11.09 10.26 11.21
N HIS A 121 -10.38 9.45 10.42
CA HIS A 121 -10.99 8.56 9.44
C HIS A 121 -11.66 7.35 10.11
N ASN A 122 -11.34 7.09 11.39
CA ASN A 122 -11.98 6.06 12.21
C ASN A 122 -12.82 6.67 13.34
N SER A 123 -14.13 6.91 13.12
CA SER A 123 -15.14 6.85 14.21
C SER A 123 -16.60 7.00 13.78
N ARG A 124 -16.95 7.19 12.49
CA ARG A 124 -18.38 7.39 12.13
C ARG A 124 -19.24 6.13 11.97
N SER A 125 -18.70 4.90 11.98
CA SER A 125 -19.54 3.71 11.68
C SER A 125 -19.52 2.53 12.67
N ALA A 126 -18.69 2.52 13.73
CA ALA A 126 -18.65 1.39 14.68
C ALA A 126 -19.08 1.72 16.12
N ALA A 127 -18.99 2.99 16.56
CA ALA A 127 -19.34 3.38 17.93
C ALA A 127 -20.84 3.76 18.10
N GLY A 128 -21.49 4.26 17.05
CA GLY A 128 -22.91 4.64 17.09
C GLY A 128 -23.90 3.47 17.02
N ALA A 129 -23.51 2.34 16.41
CA ALA A 129 -24.41 1.20 16.20
C ALA A 129 -24.65 0.35 17.45
N ARG A 130 -23.77 0.40 18.47
CA ARG A 130 -23.89 -0.44 19.67
C ARG A 130 -24.71 0.19 20.80
N TRP A 131 -25.00 1.49 20.73
CA TRP A 131 -25.70 2.22 21.81
C TRP A 131 -27.04 2.86 21.39
N ALA A 132 -27.39 2.89 20.10
CA ALA A 132 -28.66 3.46 19.62
C ALA A 132 -29.87 2.51 19.69
N GLY A 133 -29.71 1.27 20.17
CA GLY A 133 -30.75 0.24 20.23
C GLY A 133 -31.44 0.04 21.59
N ARG A 134 -31.37 1.00 22.52
CA ARG A 134 -32.12 0.95 23.79
C ARG A 134 -32.81 2.28 24.08
N ARG A 135 -33.93 2.51 23.41
CA ARG A 135 -35.10 3.22 23.94
C ARG A 135 -36.36 2.53 23.47
#